data_AF-A0A3D1J9A3-F1
#
_entry.id   AF-A0A3D1J9A3-F1
#
_cell.length_a   1.000
_cell.length_b   1.000
_cell.length_c   1.000
_cell.angle_alpha   90.00
_cell.angle_beta   90.00
_cell.angle_gamma   90.00
#
_symmetry.space_group_name_H-M   'P 1'
#
loop_
_entity.id
_entity.type
_entity.pdbx_description
1 polymer ?
#
loop_
_entity_poly.entity_id
_entity_poly.type
_entity_poly.pdbx_seq_one_letter_code
_entity_poly.pdbx_strand_id
1 'polypeptide(L)'
;YILGLWTVAEGIIYDMFDQAKHVYQKIIELATGETYVSVDYGTQNATVFLMWQKCKDGKWVCVKEYYYSGRDKKKQKTDSEFAADLVEFFGGIKPKAIIIDPSAASFIAELRKYGYFIRKANNDVLDGIRFVGSLLNEDKIAFAPNCINTLKEFSAYIWDVKAVNRGEDKPTKQNDHAMDAVRYFCYTVLKPDGWLY
;
A
#
# COMPACT_ATOMS: atom_id res chain seq x y z
N TYR A 1 -25.16 15.85 15.52
CA TYR A 1 -24.59 14.54 15.89
C TYR A 1 -24.60 13.70 14.63
N ILE A 2 -23.46 13.52 13.98
CA ILE A 2 -23.34 12.76 12.71
C ILE A 2 -22.80 11.40 13.10
N LEU A 3 -23.65 10.37 13.05
CA LEU A 3 -23.22 8.98 13.13
C LEU A 3 -22.34 8.72 11.90
N GLY A 4 -21.06 8.45 12.14
CA GLY A 4 -20.03 8.20 11.13
C GLY A 4 -20.22 6.87 10.40
N LEU A 5 -21.35 6.73 9.70
CA LEU A 5 -21.56 5.68 8.72
C LEU A 5 -20.70 6.03 7.51
N TRP A 6 -19.57 5.35 7.40
CA TRP A 6 -18.82 5.27 6.14
C TRP A 6 -19.72 4.54 5.15
N THR A 7 -20.54 5.28 4.42
CA THR A 7 -21.37 4.73 3.35
C THR A 7 -20.46 4.22 2.25
N VAL A 8 -20.48 2.90 2.01
CA VAL A 8 -19.77 2.28 0.89
C VAL A 8 -20.24 2.95 -0.40
N ALA A 9 -19.31 3.55 -1.15
CA ALA A 9 -19.63 4.14 -2.43
C ALA A 9 -20.03 3.05 -3.44
N GLU A 10 -20.91 3.37 -4.38
CA GLU A 10 -21.18 2.48 -5.51
C GLU A 10 -19.90 2.32 -6.35
N GLY A 11 -19.54 1.08 -6.71
CA GLY A 11 -18.36 0.78 -7.52
C GLY A 11 -17.04 0.63 -6.75
N ILE A 12 -17.08 0.42 -5.43
CA ILE A 12 -15.89 0.10 -4.62
C ILE A 12 -15.18 -1.15 -5.13
N ILE A 13 -13.86 -1.04 -5.24
CA ILE A 13 -13.00 -2.10 -5.80
C ILE A 13 -12.80 -3.24 -4.79
N TYR A 14 -12.51 -2.88 -3.54
CA TYR A 14 -12.26 -3.84 -2.46
C TYR A 14 -13.46 -3.96 -1.54
N ASP A 15 -14.61 -4.33 -2.09
CA ASP A 15 -15.87 -4.49 -1.34
C ASP A 15 -15.81 -5.62 -0.28
N MET A 16 -14.88 -6.55 -0.44
CA MET A 16 -14.57 -7.58 0.55
C MET A 16 -13.77 -7.08 1.77
N PHE A 17 -13.29 -5.83 1.75
CA PHE A 17 -12.55 -5.27 2.88
C PHE A 17 -13.48 -5.02 4.09
N ASP A 18 -13.44 -5.95 5.04
CA ASP A 18 -14.12 -5.82 6.33
C ASP A 18 -13.15 -5.34 7.43
N GLN A 19 -13.47 -4.22 8.10
CA GLN A 19 -12.66 -3.72 9.22
C GLN A 19 -12.57 -4.69 10.40
N ALA A 20 -13.64 -5.43 10.71
CA ALA A 20 -13.66 -6.38 11.82
C ALA A 20 -12.71 -7.56 11.57
N LYS A 21 -12.48 -7.91 10.31
CA LYS A 21 -11.60 -9.00 9.88
C LYS A 21 -10.17 -8.54 9.60
N HIS A 22 -10.03 -7.44 8.86
CA HIS A 22 -8.76 -7.02 8.28
C HIS A 22 -8.05 -5.90 9.05
N VAL A 23 -8.67 -5.31 10.09
CA VAL A 23 -7.98 -4.38 11.00
C VAL A 23 -7.58 -5.12 12.26
N TYR A 24 -6.27 -5.36 12.41
CA TYR A 24 -5.74 -6.16 13.51
C TYR A 24 -5.67 -5.33 14.80
N GLN A 25 -6.42 -5.73 15.82
CA GLN A 25 -6.44 -5.05 17.13
C GLN A 25 -5.65 -5.78 18.23
N LYS A 26 -5.11 -6.97 17.95
CA LYS A 26 -4.38 -7.79 18.93
C LYS A 26 -2.88 -7.50 18.88
N ILE A 27 -2.18 -7.87 19.96
CA ILE A 27 -0.71 -7.92 19.98
C ILE A 27 -0.25 -8.85 18.86
N ILE A 28 0.58 -8.33 17.95
CA ILE A 28 1.07 -9.07 16.79
C ILE A 28 2.32 -9.85 17.20
N GLU A 29 2.27 -11.18 17.12
CA GLU A 29 3.47 -12.01 17.23
C GLU A 29 4.20 -12.04 15.88
N LEU A 30 5.15 -11.11 15.75
CA LEU A 30 5.96 -10.96 14.55
C LEU A 30 6.96 -12.10 14.39
N ALA A 31 7.08 -12.61 13.16
CA ALA A 31 8.20 -13.43 12.76
C ALA A 31 9.46 -12.57 12.66
N THR A 32 10.60 -13.10 13.09
CA THR A 32 11.88 -12.39 13.02
C THR A 32 12.34 -12.20 11.57
N GLY A 33 12.75 -10.97 11.22
CA GLY A 33 13.46 -10.68 9.97
C GLY A 33 12.61 -10.57 8.70
N GLU A 34 11.31 -10.86 8.75
CA GLU A 34 10.40 -10.77 7.60
C GLU A 34 9.75 -9.39 7.52
N THR A 35 10.53 -8.36 7.21
CA THR A 35 10.04 -6.97 7.06
C THR A 35 10.30 -6.45 5.65
N TYR A 36 9.28 -5.86 5.04
CA TYR A 36 9.35 -5.15 3.75
C TYR A 36 8.73 -3.77 3.91
N VAL A 37 9.10 -2.84 3.05
CA VAL A 37 8.39 -1.56 2.92
C VAL A 37 7.98 -1.38 1.47
N SER A 38 6.70 -1.11 1.21
CA SER A 38 6.24 -0.68 -0.11
C SER A 38 6.07 0.83 -0.16
N VAL A 39 6.35 1.39 -1.34
CA VAL A 39 6.37 2.82 -1.59
C VAL A 39 5.55 3.12 -2.84
N ASP A 40 4.57 4.00 -2.69
CA ASP A 40 4.02 4.80 -3.79
C ASP A 40 4.65 6.19 -3.73
N TYR A 41 5.26 6.63 -4.82
CA TYR A 41 6.07 7.85 -4.85
C TYR A 41 5.41 8.92 -5.72
N GLY A 42 5.12 10.07 -5.10
CA GLY A 42 4.49 11.21 -5.75
C GLY A 42 5.07 12.54 -5.26
N THR A 43 5.57 13.36 -6.18
CA THR A 43 6.10 14.70 -5.86
C THR A 43 4.98 15.73 -5.67
N GLN A 44 3.94 15.68 -6.51
CA GLN A 44 2.75 16.52 -6.41
C GLN A 44 1.57 15.83 -5.73
N ASN A 45 1.43 14.53 -5.99
CA ASN A 45 0.46 13.66 -5.34
C ASN A 45 1.01 13.16 -3.99
N ALA A 46 0.29 12.28 -3.30
CA ALA A 46 0.81 11.74 -2.05
C ALA A 46 2.03 10.82 -2.30
N THR A 47 2.97 10.84 -1.36
CA THR A 47 3.98 9.79 -1.20
C THR A 47 3.62 8.96 0.01
N VAL A 48 3.63 7.64 -0.15
CA VAL A 48 3.15 6.68 0.85
C VAL A 48 4.22 5.62 1.11
N PHE A 49 4.50 5.34 2.39
CA PHE A 49 5.33 4.20 2.81
C PHE A 49 4.52 3.27 3.72
N LEU A 50 4.48 1.99 3.40
CA LEU A 50 3.77 0.97 4.18
C LEU A 50 4.75 -0.09 4.67
N MET A 51 4.86 -0.25 5.99
CA MET A 51 5.73 -1.27 6.60
C MET A 51 4.96 -2.57 6.81
N TRP A 52 5.41 -3.62 6.15
CA TRP A 52 4.82 -4.95 6.19
C TRP A 52 5.69 -5.89 7.00
N GLN A 53 5.06 -6.63 7.92
CA GLN A 53 5.72 -7.65 8.70
C GLN A 53 4.92 -8.95 8.71
N LYS A 54 5.63 -10.08 8.60
CA LYS A 54 5.01 -11.40 8.66
C LYS A 54 4.78 -11.79 10.12
N CYS A 55 3.60 -12.33 10.41
CA CYS A 55 3.27 -12.94 11.68
C CYS A 55 3.72 -14.41 11.71
N LYS A 56 3.86 -14.98 12.92
CA LYS A 56 4.21 -16.41 13.07
C LYS A 56 3.20 -17.36 12.42
N ASP A 57 1.93 -16.97 12.35
CA ASP A 57 0.86 -17.72 11.69
C ASP A 57 0.89 -17.62 10.15
N GLY A 58 1.82 -16.83 9.60
CA GLY A 58 2.03 -16.64 8.17
C GLY A 58 1.27 -15.46 7.56
N LYS A 59 0.36 -14.80 8.28
CA LYS A 59 -0.34 -13.59 7.81
C LYS A 59 0.64 -12.42 7.73
N TRP A 60 0.47 -11.56 6.72
CA TRP A 60 1.22 -10.31 6.62
C TRP A 60 0.41 -9.14 7.15
N VAL A 61 1.02 -8.31 7.99
CA VAL A 61 0.36 -7.13 8.56
C VAL A 61 1.10 -5.87 8.15
N CYS A 62 0.37 -4.89 7.63
CA CYS A 62 0.85 -3.53 7.49
C CYS A 62 0.78 -2.85 8.87
N VAL A 63 1.93 -2.68 9.53
CA VAL A 63 2.03 -2.25 10.93
C VAL A 63 2.23 -0.74 11.10
N LYS A 64 2.64 -0.06 10.03
CA LYS A 64 2.98 1.36 10.06
C LYS A 64 2.75 1.98 8.69
N GLU A 65 2.22 3.20 8.70
CA GLU A 65 2.00 4.02 7.51
C GLU A 65 2.73 5.36 7.66
N TYR A 66 3.36 5.79 6.58
CA TYR A 66 3.71 7.18 6.32
C TYR A 66 2.86 7.65 5.14
N TYR A 67 2.28 8.84 5.25
CA TYR A 67 1.46 9.41 4.18
C TYR A 67 1.69 10.92 4.12
N TYR A 68 2.24 11.41 3.02
CA TYR A 68 2.52 12.83 2.81
C TYR A 68 1.97 13.32 1.48
N SER A 69 0.98 14.21 1.52
CA SER A 69 0.44 14.90 0.35
C SER A 69 0.96 16.32 0.27
N GLY A 70 1.80 16.60 -0.72
CA GLY A 70 2.35 17.94 -0.92
C GLY A 70 1.28 18.97 -1.26
N ARG A 71 0.19 18.52 -1.91
CA ARG A 71 -1.01 19.32 -2.17
C ARG A 71 -1.69 19.77 -0.87
N ASP A 72 -1.97 18.83 0.03
CA ASP A 72 -2.71 19.12 1.27
C ASP A 72 -1.86 19.94 2.25
N LYS A 73 -0.54 19.69 2.25
CA LYS A 73 0.43 20.43 3.06
C LYS A 73 0.87 21.76 2.44
N LYS A 74 0.49 22.02 1.18
CA LYS A 74 0.95 23.17 0.36
C LYS A 74 2.48 23.34 0.37
N LYS A 75 3.20 22.22 0.46
CA LYS A 75 4.66 22.17 0.50
C LYS A 75 5.09 20.88 -0.18
N GLN A 76 6.01 20.98 -1.14
CA GLN A 76 6.62 19.80 -1.75
C GLN A 76 7.85 19.37 -0.93
N LYS A 77 8.18 18.09 -1.00
CA LYS A 77 9.43 17.52 -0.49
C LYS A 77 10.26 17.01 -1.67
N THR A 78 11.56 17.14 -1.53
CA THR A 78 12.58 16.61 -2.44
C THR A 78 12.82 15.12 -2.18
N ASP A 79 13.50 14.45 -3.11
CA ASP A 79 13.90 13.04 -2.97
C ASP A 79 14.72 12.81 -1.70
N SER A 80 15.66 13.72 -1.40
CA SER A 80 16.50 13.61 -0.19
C SER A 80 15.68 13.81 1.10
N GLU A 81 14.69 14.71 1.10
CA GLU A 81 13.77 14.86 2.25
C GLU A 81 12.91 13.61 2.45
N PHE A 82 12.36 13.03 1.37
CA PHE A 82 11.61 11.77 1.47
C PHE A 82 12.50 10.58 1.87
N ALA A 83 13.76 10.56 1.43
CA ALA A 83 14.71 9.52 1.83
C ALA A 83 15.04 9.61 3.33
N ALA A 84 15.22 10.83 3.85
CA ALA A 84 15.42 11.07 5.27
C ALA A 84 14.18 10.66 6.09
N ASP A 85 12.98 11.04 5.64
CA ASP A 85 11.72 10.61 6.25
C ASP A 85 11.60 9.08 6.27
N LEU A 86 12.01 8.40 5.19
CA LEU A 86 11.96 6.94 5.10
C LEU A 86 12.91 6.28 6.10
N VAL A 87 14.10 6.84 6.30
CA VAL A 87 15.06 6.36 7.32
C VAL A 87 14.49 6.54 8.73
N GLU A 88 13.87 7.69 9.02
CA GLU A 88 13.17 7.92 10.30
C GLU A 88 11.99 6.95 10.45
N PHE A 89 11.23 6.73 9.37
CA PHE A 89 10.11 5.81 9.33
C PHE A 89 10.52 4.38 9.67
N PHE A 90 11.71 3.94 9.25
CA PHE A 90 12.25 2.63 9.64
C PHE A 90 12.48 2.50 11.14
N GLY A 91 12.82 3.58 11.85
CA GLY A 91 12.98 3.55 13.31
C GLY A 91 13.99 2.49 13.80
N GLY A 92 15.05 2.26 13.02
CA GLY A 92 16.07 1.24 13.29
C GLY A 92 15.75 -0.17 12.75
N ILE A 93 14.54 -0.40 12.21
CA ILE A 93 14.20 -1.66 11.55
C ILE A 93 14.87 -1.71 10.17
N LYS A 94 15.58 -2.79 9.85
CA LYS A 94 16.18 -3.00 8.53
C LYS A 94 15.25 -3.85 7.65
N PRO A 95 14.55 -3.28 6.67
CA PRO A 95 13.72 -4.08 5.76
C PRO A 95 14.59 -4.93 4.84
N LYS A 96 14.07 -6.09 4.44
CA LYS A 96 14.67 -6.97 3.43
C LYS A 96 14.74 -6.29 2.06
N ALA A 97 13.68 -5.58 1.69
CA ALA A 97 13.62 -4.80 0.47
C ALA A 97 12.64 -3.64 0.61
N ILE A 98 12.90 -2.59 -0.15
CA ILE A 98 11.94 -1.54 -0.46
C ILE A 98 11.32 -1.86 -1.82
N ILE A 99 9.99 -2.04 -1.85
CA ILE A 99 9.21 -2.31 -3.05
C ILE A 99 8.71 -0.99 -3.61
N ILE A 100 9.08 -0.64 -4.82
CA ILE A 100 8.79 0.68 -5.39
C ILE A 100 8.53 0.60 -6.89
N ASP A 101 7.61 1.44 -7.39
CA ASP A 101 7.32 1.53 -8.81
C ASP A 101 8.59 1.85 -9.63
N PRO A 102 8.89 1.10 -10.71
CA PRO A 102 10.06 1.34 -11.57
C PRO A 102 10.17 2.76 -12.13
N SER A 103 9.06 3.48 -12.25
CA SER A 103 8.99 4.84 -12.78
C SER A 103 9.53 5.92 -11.82
N ALA A 104 9.66 5.62 -10.51
CA ALA A 104 10.24 6.50 -9.51
C ALA A 104 11.78 6.53 -9.56
N ALA A 105 12.35 6.68 -10.77
CA ALA A 105 13.77 6.47 -11.04
C ALA A 105 14.70 7.38 -10.22
N SER A 106 14.32 8.65 -10.02
CA SER A 106 15.12 9.61 -9.23
C SER A 106 15.15 9.22 -7.75
N PHE A 107 13.99 8.86 -7.18
CA PHE A 107 13.91 8.44 -5.79
C PHE A 107 14.61 7.09 -5.56
N ILE A 108 14.51 6.15 -6.50
CA ILE A 108 15.30 4.91 -6.47
C ILE A 108 16.80 5.21 -6.45
N ALA A 109 17.27 6.14 -7.27
CA ALA A 109 18.67 6.52 -7.31
C ALA A 109 19.13 7.15 -5.98
N GLU A 110 18.26 7.96 -5.35
CA GLU A 110 18.51 8.53 -4.03
C GLU A 110 18.60 7.44 -2.95
N LEU A 111 17.62 6.54 -2.86
CA LEU A 111 17.59 5.47 -1.86
C LEU A 111 18.78 4.51 -1.96
N ARG A 112 19.31 4.29 -3.17
CA ARG A 112 20.52 3.47 -3.37
C ARG A 112 21.76 4.07 -2.69
N LYS A 113 21.84 5.40 -2.53
CA LYS A 113 22.95 6.05 -1.81
C LYS A 113 22.96 5.69 -0.32
N TYR A 114 21.80 5.35 0.24
CA TYR A 114 21.66 4.88 1.62
C TYR A 114 21.94 3.38 1.78
N GLY A 115 22.25 2.66 0.68
CA GLY A 115 22.58 1.23 0.72
C GLY A 115 21.38 0.29 0.89
N TYR A 116 20.14 0.78 0.70
CA TYR A 116 18.95 -0.07 0.78
C TYR A 116 18.80 -0.95 -0.45
N PHE A 117 18.33 -2.19 -0.24
CA PHE A 117 17.98 -3.09 -1.32
C PHE A 117 16.63 -2.70 -1.91
N ILE A 118 16.63 -2.34 -3.20
CA ILE A 118 15.44 -1.94 -3.95
C ILE A 118 14.95 -3.11 -4.79
N ARG A 119 13.67 -3.48 -4.64
CA ARG A 119 12.98 -4.41 -5.52
C ARG A 119 11.93 -3.63 -6.30
N LYS A 120 12.05 -3.65 -7.63
CA LYS A 120 11.07 -3.03 -8.52
C LYS A 120 9.72 -3.72 -8.37
N ALA A 121 8.66 -2.94 -8.20
CA ALA A 121 7.31 -3.46 -8.09
C ALA A 121 6.85 -4.08 -9.42
N ASN A 122 6.12 -5.19 -9.33
CA ASN A 122 5.21 -5.58 -10.39
C ASN A 122 3.98 -4.67 -10.32
N ASN A 123 3.87 -3.75 -11.27
CA ASN A 123 2.87 -2.68 -11.24
C ASN A 123 1.67 -2.93 -12.17
N ASP A 124 1.43 -4.17 -12.60
CA ASP A 124 0.17 -4.54 -13.25
C ASP A 124 -1.01 -4.19 -12.35
N VAL A 125 -1.93 -3.38 -12.88
CA VAL A 125 -3.03 -2.79 -12.10
C VAL A 125 -4.13 -3.81 -11.90
N LEU A 126 -4.61 -4.45 -12.97
CA LEU A 126 -5.79 -5.31 -12.90
C LEU A 126 -5.50 -6.63 -12.21
N ASP A 127 -4.41 -7.30 -12.58
CA ASP A 127 -4.04 -8.55 -11.93
C ASP A 127 -3.59 -8.29 -10.49
N GLY A 128 -2.95 -7.15 -10.24
CA GLY A 128 -2.59 -6.72 -8.89
C GLY A 128 -3.82 -6.48 -8.00
N ILE A 129 -4.85 -5.80 -8.50
CA ILE A 129 -6.12 -5.59 -7.78
C ILE A 129 -6.78 -6.94 -7.47
N ARG A 130 -6.89 -7.84 -8.45
CA ARG A 130 -7.47 -9.17 -8.26
C ARG A 130 -6.73 -9.96 -7.19
N PHE A 131 -5.40 -9.90 -7.20
CA PHE A 131 -4.58 -10.60 -6.23
C PHE A 131 -4.70 -10.01 -4.81
N VAL A 132 -4.79 -8.69 -4.66
CA VAL A 132 -5.09 -8.08 -3.35
C VAL A 132 -6.46 -8.55 -2.84
N GLY A 133 -7.47 -8.59 -3.71
CA GLY A 133 -8.80 -9.09 -3.38
C GLY A 133 -8.80 -10.55 -2.90
N SER A 134 -8.02 -11.43 -3.55
CA SER A 134 -7.91 -12.83 -3.09
C SER A 134 -7.25 -12.93 -1.71
N LEU A 135 -6.18 -12.16 -1.47
CA LEU A 135 -5.51 -12.13 -0.16
C LEU A 135 -6.43 -11.63 0.97
N LEU A 136 -7.31 -10.66 0.69
CA LEU A 136 -8.31 -10.21 1.66
C LEU A 136 -9.35 -11.30 1.92
N ASN A 137 -9.90 -11.92 0.87
CA ASN A 137 -10.87 -13.01 1.02
C ASN A 137 -10.30 -14.18 1.84
N GLU A 138 -9.06 -14.59 1.55
CA GLU A 138 -8.34 -15.66 2.24
C GLU A 138 -7.76 -15.26 3.62
N ASP A 139 -7.96 -14.02 4.04
CA ASP A 139 -7.43 -13.50 5.32
C ASP A 139 -5.90 -13.63 5.44
N LYS A 140 -5.18 -13.33 4.36
CA LYS A 140 -3.70 -13.42 4.29
C LYS A 140 -2.99 -12.11 4.58
N ILE A 141 -3.70 -10.99 4.48
CA ILE A 141 -3.20 -9.66 4.80
C ILE A 141 -4.12 -8.95 5.79
N ALA A 142 -3.54 -8.09 6.64
CA ALA A 142 -4.27 -7.22 7.55
C ALA A 142 -3.52 -5.90 7.77
N PHE A 143 -4.17 -4.95 8.43
CA PHE A 143 -3.70 -3.59 8.63
C PHE A 143 -3.83 -3.20 10.10
N ALA A 144 -2.84 -2.49 10.62
CA ALA A 144 -2.92 -1.92 11.96
C ALA A 144 -3.85 -0.69 11.96
N PRO A 145 -4.53 -0.39 13.08
CA PRO A 145 -5.51 0.70 13.15
C PRO A 145 -4.91 2.10 12.96
N ASN A 146 -3.59 2.24 13.10
CA ASN A 146 -2.84 3.47 12.83
C ASN A 146 -2.59 3.72 11.33
N CYS A 147 -2.88 2.78 10.43
CA CYS A 147 -2.80 2.97 8.97
C CYS A 147 -4.02 3.75 8.44
N ILE A 148 -4.28 4.93 9.01
CA ILE A 148 -5.53 5.67 8.88
C ILE A 148 -5.86 5.99 7.41
N ASN A 149 -4.88 6.38 6.58
CA ASN A 149 -5.17 6.76 5.19
C ASN A 149 -5.42 5.53 4.32
N THR A 150 -4.64 4.47 4.51
CA THR A 150 -4.87 3.17 3.89
C THR A 150 -6.29 2.67 4.14
N LEU A 151 -6.78 2.74 5.40
CA LEU A 151 -8.14 2.31 5.75
C LEU A 151 -9.22 3.20 5.09
N LYS A 152 -8.97 4.51 4.97
CA LYS A 152 -9.87 5.43 4.24
C LYS A 152 -9.91 5.11 2.76
N GLU A 153 -8.77 4.86 2.14
CA GLU A 153 -8.67 4.57 0.71
C GLU A 153 -9.36 3.25 0.35
N PHE A 154 -9.27 2.20 1.19
CA PHE A 154 -10.06 0.98 0.99
C PHE A 154 -11.58 1.25 0.85
N SER A 155 -12.08 2.27 1.56
CA SER A 155 -13.50 2.65 1.54
C SER A 155 -13.86 3.67 0.44
N ALA A 156 -12.88 4.12 -0.34
CA ALA A 156 -13.05 5.19 -1.34
C ALA A 156 -12.48 4.85 -2.72
N TYR A 157 -11.74 3.75 -2.85
CA TYR A 157 -11.13 3.33 -4.10
C TYR A 157 -12.15 2.63 -5.00
N ILE A 158 -12.54 3.33 -6.07
CA ILE A 158 -13.66 2.94 -6.95
C ILE A 158 -13.21 2.75 -8.41
N TRP A 159 -13.97 1.91 -9.13
CA TRP A 159 -13.88 1.78 -10.58
C TRP A 159 -14.34 3.06 -11.30
N ASP A 160 -13.70 3.38 -12.43
CA ASP A 160 -14.14 4.45 -13.31
C ASP A 160 -15.36 4.00 -14.12
N VAL A 161 -16.54 4.41 -13.68
CA VAL A 161 -17.83 4.08 -14.32
C VAL A 161 -17.83 4.42 -15.82
N LYS A 162 -17.16 5.49 -16.25
CA LYS A 162 -17.09 5.84 -17.68
C LYS A 162 -16.22 4.87 -18.46
N ALA A 163 -15.13 4.38 -17.85
CA ALA A 163 -14.28 3.36 -18.45
C ALA A 163 -15.02 2.01 -18.53
N VAL A 164 -15.69 1.61 -17.44
CA VAL A 164 -16.50 0.39 -17.40
C VAL A 164 -17.58 0.39 -18.48
N ASN A 165 -18.26 1.52 -18.70
CA ASN A 165 -19.27 1.67 -19.76
C ASN A 165 -18.69 1.53 -21.19
N ARG A 166 -17.37 1.62 -21.37
CA ARG A 166 -16.65 1.34 -22.62
C ARG A 166 -16.04 -0.06 -22.68
N GLY A 167 -16.25 -0.89 -21.65
CA GLY A 167 -15.65 -2.22 -21.53
C GLY A 167 -14.19 -2.20 -21.05
N GLU A 168 -13.75 -1.10 -20.41
CA GLU A 168 -12.41 -0.96 -19.85
C GLU A 168 -12.47 -1.05 -18.32
N ASP A 169 -11.82 -2.04 -17.73
CA ASP A 169 -11.63 -2.10 -16.28
C ASP A 169 -10.49 -1.15 -15.90
N LYS A 170 -10.83 -0.08 -15.18
CA LYS A 170 -9.84 0.90 -14.74
C LYS A 170 -10.28 1.60 -13.46
N PRO A 171 -9.43 1.65 -12.42
CA PRO A 171 -9.72 2.44 -11.23
C PRO A 171 -9.69 3.94 -11.54
N THR A 172 -10.44 4.71 -10.75
CA THR A 172 -10.25 6.16 -10.73
C THR A 172 -8.88 6.51 -10.13
N LYS A 173 -8.24 7.58 -10.62
CA LYS A 173 -6.97 8.10 -10.07
C LYS A 173 -7.20 9.03 -8.88
N GLN A 174 -7.96 8.57 -7.91
CA GLN A 174 -8.28 9.29 -6.68
C GLN A 174 -8.29 8.30 -5.52
N ASN A 175 -7.70 8.70 -4.40
CA ASN A 175 -7.61 7.87 -3.20
C ASN A 175 -6.98 6.49 -3.51
N ASP A 176 -5.91 6.50 -4.31
CA ASP A 176 -5.27 5.31 -4.86
C ASP A 176 -3.81 5.12 -4.41
N HIS A 177 -3.26 6.06 -3.64
CA HIS A 177 -1.83 6.07 -3.32
C HIS A 177 -1.43 4.95 -2.35
N ALA A 178 -2.18 4.79 -1.26
CA ALA A 178 -1.99 3.66 -0.37
C ALA A 178 -2.42 2.35 -1.05
N MET A 179 -3.48 2.36 -1.89
CA MET A 179 -3.90 1.17 -2.64
C MET A 179 -2.82 0.67 -3.60
N ASP A 180 -2.11 1.58 -4.28
CA ASP A 180 -0.98 1.26 -5.13
C ASP A 180 0.18 0.70 -4.30
N ALA A 181 0.53 1.32 -3.18
CA ALA A 181 1.55 0.79 -2.28
C ALA A 181 1.20 -0.62 -1.72
N VAL A 182 -0.08 -0.88 -1.40
CA VAL A 182 -0.56 -2.21 -1.00
C VAL A 182 -0.39 -3.21 -2.13
N ARG A 183 -0.85 -2.85 -3.34
CA ARG A 183 -0.78 -3.69 -4.53
C ARG A 183 0.66 -4.05 -4.89
N TYR A 184 1.57 -3.08 -4.84
CA TYR A 184 2.99 -3.30 -5.08
C TYR A 184 3.58 -4.34 -4.14
N PHE A 185 3.30 -4.25 -2.84
CA PHE A 185 3.76 -5.27 -1.90
C PHE A 185 3.17 -6.64 -2.23
N CYS A 186 1.85 -6.72 -2.32
CA CYS A 186 1.14 -7.98 -2.50
C CYS A 186 1.59 -8.68 -3.79
N TYR A 187 1.51 -7.98 -4.92
CA TYR A 187 1.74 -8.57 -6.24
C TYR A 187 3.22 -8.82 -6.55
N THR A 188 4.14 -8.18 -5.82
CA THR A 188 5.59 -8.40 -5.97
C THR A 188 6.13 -9.44 -5.00
N VAL A 189 5.69 -9.41 -3.74
CA VAL A 189 6.29 -10.21 -2.65
C VAL A 189 5.48 -11.48 -2.37
N LEU A 190 4.15 -11.41 -2.41
CA LEU A 190 3.29 -12.52 -2.00
C LEU A 190 2.81 -13.37 -3.18
N LYS A 191 2.90 -12.86 -4.41
CA LYS A 191 2.49 -13.59 -5.62
C LYS A 191 3.39 -14.83 -5.81
N PRO A 192 2.82 -16.05 -5.77
CA PRO A 192 3.58 -17.24 -6.09
C PRO A 192 3.82 -17.34 -7.60
N ASP A 193 4.87 -18.07 -7.98
CA ASP A 193 5.13 -18.41 -9.37
C ASP A 193 3.95 -19.20 -9.94
N GLY A 194 3.48 -18.84 -11.13
CA GLY A 194 2.37 -19.52 -11.80
C GLY A 194 0.97 -19.22 -11.26
N TRP A 195 0.78 -18.19 -10.43
CA TRP A 195 -0.58 -17.71 -10.10
C TRP A 195 -1.33 -17.30 -11.38
N LEU A 196 -2.38 -18.06 -11.70
CA LEU A 196 -3.36 -17.80 -12.76
C LEU A 196 -4.73 -17.69 -12.09
N TYR A 197 -5.48 -16.66 -12.50
CA TYR A 197 -6.80 -16.26 -11.99
C TYR A 197 -7.84 -17.39 -12.00
#